data_AF-A0A928W9A8-F1
#
_entry.id   AF-A0A928W9A8-F1
#
_cell.length_a   1.000
_cell.length_b   1.000
_cell.length_c   1.000
_cell.angle_alpha   90.00
_cell.angle_beta   90.00
_cell.angle_gamma   90.00
#
_symmetry.space_group_name_H-M   'P 1'
#
loop_
_entity.id
_entity.type
_entity.pdbx_description
1 polymer ?
#
loop_
_entity_poly.entity_id
_entity_poly.type
_entity_poly.pdbx_seq_one_letter_code
_entity_poly.pdbx_strand_id
1 'polypeptide(L)'
;MATKIKSGDRVKWKVGKGETTGKVTKKITESTTVDGKKITATKNKPRYLVENDNTGNVSAHRAKSLSPVKDTSDLKPKQQEILEDFQQAVNMDASEIKKWLKTEESHSVGQKDQNGKIKGRKSGKKIVKILQKDQSDYKKKDFKHMKKVISYVHRHLAQQPSGDVEDTPWRYSLMNWGNDPLKDK
;
A
#
# COMPACT_ATOMS: atom_id res chain seq x y z
N MET A 1 -11.64 10.59 -21.57
CA MET A 1 -10.94 11.82 -21.17
C MET A 1 -9.47 11.50 -21.00
N ALA A 2 -8.54 12.27 -21.60
CA ALA A 2 -7.11 12.03 -21.42
C ALA A 2 -6.68 12.42 -20.00
N THR A 3 -6.07 11.50 -19.26
CA THR A 3 -5.57 11.75 -17.91
C THR A 3 -4.57 12.91 -17.93
N LYS A 4 -4.80 13.93 -17.10
CA LYS A 4 -3.99 15.16 -17.08
C LYS A 4 -2.72 14.93 -16.26
N ILE A 5 -1.61 14.65 -16.95
CA ILE A 5 -0.28 14.52 -16.34
C ILE A 5 0.18 15.88 -15.79
N LYS A 6 0.68 15.90 -14.55
CA LYS A 6 1.25 17.08 -13.86
C LYS A 6 2.64 16.77 -13.31
N SER A 7 3.36 17.82 -12.88
CA SER A 7 4.60 17.67 -12.13
C SER A 7 4.34 16.90 -10.83
N GLY A 8 5.27 16.02 -10.46
CA GLY A 8 5.17 15.09 -9.34
C GLY A 8 4.66 13.71 -9.72
N ASP A 9 3.85 13.57 -10.78
CA ASP A 9 3.30 12.27 -11.17
C ASP A 9 4.41 11.29 -11.58
N ARG A 10 4.30 10.04 -11.15
CA ARG A 10 5.06 8.95 -11.77
C ARG A 10 4.42 8.50 -13.06
N VAL A 11 5.28 8.24 -14.03
CA VAL A 11 4.89 7.81 -15.38
C VAL A 11 5.80 6.69 -15.83
N LYS A 12 5.29 5.90 -16.77
CA LYS A 12 6.05 4.90 -17.50
C LYS A 12 6.05 5.19 -18.98
N TRP A 13 7.12 4.81 -19.65
CA TRP A 13 7.26 4.89 -21.10
C TRP A 13 8.06 3.71 -21.65
N LYS A 14 7.93 3.47 -22.95
CA LYS A 14 8.67 2.41 -23.66
C LYS A 14 10.14 2.82 -23.89
N VAL A 15 11.06 1.89 -23.66
CA VAL A 15 12.49 2.02 -23.99
C VAL A 15 12.94 0.71 -24.63
N GLY A 16 13.33 0.74 -25.91
CA GLY A 16 13.64 -0.48 -26.66
C GLY A 16 12.47 -1.48 -26.66
N LYS A 17 12.73 -2.73 -26.27
CA LYS A 17 11.70 -3.77 -26.09
C LYS A 17 11.03 -3.73 -24.70
N GLY A 18 11.51 -2.89 -23.78
CA GLY A 18 11.04 -2.80 -22.40
C GLY A 18 10.25 -1.53 -22.07
N GLU A 19 9.95 -1.38 -20.78
CA GLU A 19 9.37 -0.17 -20.18
C GLU A 19 10.31 0.31 -19.07
N THR A 20 10.29 1.62 -18.80
CA THR A 20 10.93 2.22 -17.63
C THR A 20 9.95 3.17 -16.96
N THR A 21 10.24 3.53 -15.72
CA THR A 21 9.48 4.50 -14.93
C THR A 21 10.30 5.74 -14.62
N GLY A 22 9.62 6.80 -14.20
CA GLY A 22 10.24 8.03 -13.79
C GLY A 22 9.23 9.02 -13.23
N LYS A 23 9.73 10.12 -12.67
CA LYS A 23 8.92 11.18 -12.07
C LYS A 23 8.88 12.40 -13.00
N VAL A 24 7.69 12.90 -13.26
CA VAL A 24 7.52 14.15 -14.03
C VAL A 24 8.03 15.30 -13.18
N THR A 25 9.10 15.96 -13.62
CA THR A 25 9.66 17.12 -12.92
C THR A 25 8.98 18.41 -13.34
N LYS A 26 8.71 18.58 -14.65
CA LYS A 26 8.13 19.82 -15.18
C LYS A 26 7.35 19.60 -16.48
N LYS A 27 6.29 20.37 -16.67
CA LYS A 27 5.66 20.57 -17.99
C LYS A 27 6.21 21.85 -18.60
N ILE A 28 6.74 21.77 -19.82
CA ILE A 28 7.24 22.91 -20.58
C ILE A 28 6.35 23.16 -21.80
N THR A 29 6.08 24.43 -22.07
CA THR A 29 5.28 24.93 -23.20
C THR A 29 6.06 25.88 -24.09
N GLU A 30 7.36 26.04 -23.83
CA GLU A 30 8.30 26.87 -24.57
C GLU A 30 9.62 26.12 -24.66
N SER A 31 10.43 26.47 -25.68
CA SER A 31 11.72 25.82 -25.88
C SER A 31 12.66 26.12 -24.71
N THR A 32 13.45 25.13 -24.30
CA THR A 32 14.39 25.27 -23.18
C THR A 32 15.62 24.39 -23.40
N THR A 33 16.61 24.49 -22.53
CA THR A 33 17.80 23.65 -22.55
C THR A 33 17.80 22.77 -21.31
N VAL A 34 17.98 21.46 -21.49
CA VAL A 34 18.12 20.48 -20.42
C VAL A 34 19.41 19.71 -20.68
N ASP A 35 20.33 19.70 -19.72
CA ASP A 35 21.63 19.04 -19.82
C ASP A 35 22.39 19.39 -21.12
N GLY A 36 22.43 20.70 -21.46
CA GLY A 36 23.07 21.20 -22.67
C GLY A 36 22.33 20.91 -23.98
N LYS A 37 21.22 20.17 -23.96
CA LYS A 37 20.41 19.85 -25.15
C LYS A 37 19.18 20.74 -25.26
N LYS A 38 19.00 21.34 -26.44
CA LYS A 38 17.81 22.14 -26.75
C LYS A 38 16.58 21.25 -26.92
N ILE A 39 15.54 21.53 -26.16
CA ILE A 39 14.24 20.86 -26.20
C ILE A 39 13.19 21.83 -26.74
N THR A 40 12.58 21.49 -27.88
CA THR A 40 11.50 22.28 -28.46
C THR A 40 10.14 21.92 -27.85
N ALA A 41 9.44 22.92 -27.33
CA ALA A 41 8.05 22.81 -26.87
C ALA A 41 7.26 24.08 -27.22
N THR A 42 5.95 23.94 -27.36
CA THR A 42 5.01 25.04 -27.58
C THR A 42 3.76 24.85 -26.71
N LYS A 43 2.92 25.88 -26.56
CA LYS A 43 1.62 25.76 -25.84
C LYS A 43 0.76 24.62 -26.38
N ASN A 44 0.75 24.42 -27.71
CA ASN A 44 -0.04 23.37 -28.38
C ASN A 44 0.68 22.01 -28.44
N LYS A 45 2.01 21.98 -28.29
CA LYS A 45 2.82 20.76 -28.27
C LYS A 45 3.73 20.77 -27.04
N PRO A 46 3.15 20.68 -25.82
CA PRO A 46 3.94 20.69 -24.60
C PRO A 46 4.82 19.44 -24.51
N ARG A 47 5.92 19.57 -23.77
CA ARG A 47 6.76 18.43 -23.36
C ARG A 47 6.75 18.29 -21.84
N TYR A 48 6.93 17.07 -21.38
CA TYR A 48 7.05 16.71 -19.98
C TYR A 48 8.47 16.25 -19.74
N LEU A 49 9.19 16.97 -18.89
CA LEU A 49 10.50 16.55 -18.40
C LEU A 49 10.26 15.48 -17.34
N VAL A 50 10.90 14.33 -17.53
CA VAL A 50 10.76 13.15 -16.67
C VAL A 50 12.15 12.68 -16.29
N GLU A 51 12.38 12.60 -14.99
CA GLU A 51 13.59 12.03 -14.40
C GLU A 51 13.44 10.52 -14.32
N ASN A 52 14.38 9.77 -14.91
CA ASN A 52 14.37 8.32 -14.96
C ASN A 52 14.77 7.73 -13.60
N ASP A 53 13.95 6.83 -13.04
CA ASP A 53 14.23 6.22 -11.74
C ASP A 53 15.52 5.41 -11.70
N ASN A 54 15.91 4.81 -12.82
CA ASN A 54 17.08 3.92 -12.89
C ASN A 54 18.39 4.68 -13.10
N THR A 55 18.34 5.87 -13.72
CA THR A 55 19.55 6.56 -14.17
C THR A 55 19.66 8.00 -13.68
N GLY A 56 18.62 8.57 -13.06
CA GLY A 56 18.55 9.99 -12.67
C GLY A 56 18.51 10.98 -13.85
N ASN A 57 18.56 10.50 -15.09
CA ASN A 57 18.63 11.38 -16.26
C ASN A 57 17.27 11.98 -16.57
N VAL A 58 17.26 13.26 -16.96
CA VAL A 58 16.03 13.96 -17.35
C VAL A 58 15.83 13.87 -18.86
N SER A 59 14.63 13.48 -19.28
CA SER A 59 14.26 13.36 -20.70
C SER A 59 12.90 13.99 -21.00
N ALA A 60 12.72 14.47 -22.23
CA ALA A 60 11.53 15.22 -22.63
C ALA A 60 10.53 14.37 -23.46
N HIS A 61 9.33 14.16 -22.92
CA HIS A 61 8.30 13.29 -23.49
C HIS A 61 7.06 14.06 -23.94
N ARG A 62 6.27 13.48 -24.86
CA ARG A 62 4.91 13.97 -25.13
C ARG A 62 3.96 13.29 -24.16
N ALA A 63 2.84 13.93 -23.82
CA ALA A 63 1.83 13.29 -22.95
C ALA A 63 1.42 11.90 -23.44
N LYS A 64 1.24 11.73 -24.77
CA LYS A 64 0.82 10.46 -25.37
C LYS A 64 1.83 9.31 -25.27
N SER A 65 3.10 9.59 -24.98
CA SER A 65 4.12 8.56 -24.80
C SER A 65 4.30 8.16 -23.33
N LEU A 66 3.59 8.84 -22.43
CA LEU A 66 3.60 8.60 -21.00
C LEU A 66 2.29 7.92 -20.60
N SER A 67 2.40 6.83 -19.85
CA SER A 67 1.27 6.28 -19.11
C SER A 67 1.47 6.60 -17.64
N PRO A 68 0.46 7.16 -16.93
CA PRO A 68 0.54 7.30 -15.48
C PRO A 68 0.85 5.93 -14.85
N VAL A 69 1.81 5.91 -13.95
CA VAL A 69 2.00 4.77 -13.05
C VAL A 69 1.17 5.10 -11.82
N LYS A 70 0.27 4.18 -11.45
CA LYS A 70 -0.36 4.24 -10.13
C LYS A 70 0.76 4.01 -9.13
N ASP A 71 1.21 5.10 -8.55
CA ASP A 71 2.34 5.13 -7.68
C ASP A 71 1.94 4.57 -6.32
N THR A 72 2.57 3.49 -5.87
CA THR A 72 2.46 3.07 -4.48
C THR A 72 3.16 4.06 -3.53
N SER A 73 3.95 5.01 -4.06
CA SER A 73 4.61 6.10 -3.31
C SER A 73 3.81 7.40 -3.15
N ASP A 74 2.54 7.44 -3.56
CA ASP A 74 1.59 8.55 -3.27
C ASP A 74 1.10 8.57 -1.81
N LEU A 75 1.52 7.62 -1.00
CA LEU A 75 1.27 7.66 0.43
C LEU A 75 2.06 8.81 1.04
N LYS A 76 1.37 9.71 1.74
CA LYS A 76 2.04 10.70 2.59
C LYS A 76 3.00 9.97 3.54
N PRO A 77 4.11 10.58 4.01
CA PRO A 77 5.07 9.90 4.89
C PRO A 77 4.42 9.18 6.08
N LYS A 78 3.42 9.82 6.71
CA LYS A 78 2.65 9.21 7.80
C LYS A 78 1.80 8.00 7.38
N GLN A 79 1.32 7.96 6.14
CA GLN A 79 0.59 6.81 5.60
C GLN A 79 1.53 5.65 5.27
N GLN A 80 2.74 5.96 4.82
CA GLN A 80 3.78 4.97 4.60
C GLN A 80 4.21 4.31 5.91
N GLU A 81 4.50 5.10 6.95
CA GLU A 81 4.80 4.61 8.31
C GLU A 81 3.70 3.66 8.82
N ILE A 82 2.42 4.04 8.69
CA ILE A 82 1.29 3.17 9.07
C ILE A 82 1.28 1.87 8.28
N LEU A 83 1.62 1.91 6.99
CA LEU A 83 1.61 0.73 6.14
C LEU A 83 2.75 -0.22 6.54
N GLU A 84 3.94 0.31 6.77
CA GLU A 84 5.11 -0.45 7.24
C GLU A 84 4.82 -1.13 8.58
N ASP A 85 4.34 -0.37 9.58
CA ASP A 85 3.93 -0.91 10.88
C ASP A 85 2.83 -1.99 10.75
N PHE A 86 1.89 -1.78 9.84
CA PHE A 86 0.80 -2.73 9.61
C PHE A 86 1.31 -4.03 9.00
N GLN A 87 2.26 -3.95 8.05
CA GLN A 87 2.89 -5.11 7.43
C GLN A 87 3.76 -5.89 8.43
N GLN A 88 4.36 -5.21 9.41
CA GLN A 88 5.06 -5.88 10.51
C GLN A 88 4.09 -6.55 11.50
N ALA A 89 2.94 -5.92 11.78
CA ALA A 89 1.95 -6.44 12.72
C ALA A 89 1.12 -7.61 12.15
N VAL A 90 0.85 -7.64 10.84
CA VAL A 90 0.04 -8.67 10.18
C VAL A 90 0.96 -9.63 9.42
N ASN A 91 1.28 -10.78 10.03
CA ASN A 91 2.16 -11.80 9.44
C ASN A 91 1.41 -12.94 8.73
N MET A 92 0.08 -12.97 8.80
CA MET A 92 -0.74 -13.92 8.04
C MET A 92 -1.18 -13.33 6.70
N ASP A 93 -1.11 -14.11 5.63
CA ASP A 93 -1.59 -13.68 4.33
C ASP A 93 -3.14 -13.70 4.23
N ALA A 94 -3.69 -13.12 3.16
CA ALA A 94 -5.13 -13.02 2.98
C ALA A 94 -5.85 -14.38 2.89
N SER A 95 -5.18 -15.42 2.40
CA SER A 95 -5.71 -16.77 2.28
C SER A 95 -5.71 -17.48 3.64
N GLU A 96 -4.65 -17.32 4.42
CA GLU A 96 -4.50 -17.85 5.77
C GLU A 96 -5.57 -17.26 6.70
N ILE A 97 -5.73 -15.93 6.68
CA ILE A 97 -6.76 -15.26 7.49
C ILE A 97 -8.15 -15.73 7.06
N LYS A 98 -8.41 -15.89 5.74
CA LYS A 98 -9.71 -16.42 5.26
C LYS A 98 -9.97 -17.83 5.76
N LYS A 99 -8.97 -18.70 5.76
CA LYS A 99 -9.07 -20.08 6.25
C LYS A 99 -9.33 -20.08 7.75
N TRP A 100 -8.52 -19.34 8.51
CA TRP A 100 -8.66 -19.18 9.95
C TRP A 100 -10.06 -18.68 10.35
N LEU A 101 -10.59 -17.66 9.68
CA LEU A 101 -11.88 -17.06 10.03
C LEU A 101 -13.09 -17.99 9.85
N LYS A 102 -12.92 -19.17 9.23
CA LYS A 102 -13.96 -20.20 9.06
C LYS A 102 -13.98 -21.24 10.18
N THR A 103 -12.97 -21.25 11.05
CA THR A 103 -12.80 -22.24 12.11
C THR A 103 -13.69 -21.94 13.33
N GLU A 104 -14.02 -22.95 14.12
CA GLU A 104 -14.81 -22.77 15.35
C GLU A 104 -14.01 -21.99 16.41
N GLU A 105 -12.69 -22.16 16.44
CA GLU A 105 -11.75 -21.44 17.29
C GLU A 105 -11.80 -19.93 17.02
N SER A 106 -11.85 -19.53 15.75
CA SER A 106 -12.07 -18.13 15.38
C SER A 106 -13.39 -17.60 15.92
N HIS A 107 -14.44 -18.43 15.93
CA HIS A 107 -15.79 -18.11 16.41
C HIS A 107 -15.93 -18.08 17.94
N SER A 108 -15.00 -18.66 18.70
CA SER A 108 -15.13 -18.79 20.16
C SER A 108 -14.49 -17.64 20.94
N VAL A 109 -13.62 -16.84 20.33
CA VAL A 109 -12.78 -15.86 21.04
C VAL A 109 -13.04 -14.40 20.70
N GLY A 110 -12.84 -13.52 21.69
CA GLY A 110 -12.80 -12.07 21.51
C GLY A 110 -14.09 -11.33 21.85
N GLN A 111 -13.98 -10.00 21.92
CA GLN A 111 -15.07 -9.14 22.36
C GLN A 111 -16.21 -9.08 21.32
N LYS A 112 -17.45 -9.30 21.75
CA LYS A 112 -18.66 -9.09 20.93
C LYS A 112 -19.00 -7.60 20.82
N ASP A 113 -19.56 -7.19 19.68
CA ASP A 113 -20.21 -5.88 19.54
C ASP A 113 -21.67 -5.93 20.00
N GLN A 114 -22.37 -4.80 19.95
CA GLN A 114 -23.77 -4.67 20.38
C GLN A 114 -24.74 -5.61 19.62
N ASN A 115 -24.31 -6.16 18.48
CA ASN A 115 -25.10 -7.10 17.68
C ASN A 115 -24.61 -8.54 17.86
N GLY A 116 -23.82 -8.82 18.91
CA GLY A 116 -23.26 -10.14 19.20
C GLY A 116 -22.12 -10.56 18.27
N LYS A 117 -21.65 -9.71 17.34
CA LYS A 117 -20.60 -10.08 16.38
C LYS A 117 -19.21 -9.89 16.99
N ILE A 118 -18.34 -10.88 16.84
CA ILE A 118 -16.96 -10.80 17.35
C ILE A 118 -16.17 -9.73 16.58
N LYS A 119 -15.67 -8.73 17.32
CA LYS A 119 -14.94 -7.58 16.78
C LYS A 119 -13.67 -8.01 16.05
N GLY A 120 -12.94 -8.98 16.58
CA GLY A 120 -11.73 -9.53 15.96
C GLY A 120 -12.02 -10.08 14.57
N ARG A 121 -12.99 -10.98 14.43
CA ARG A 121 -13.39 -11.52 13.13
C ARG A 121 -13.83 -10.47 12.12
N LYS A 122 -14.55 -9.43 12.58
CA LYS A 122 -14.91 -8.27 11.73
C LYS A 122 -13.67 -7.50 11.28
N SER A 123 -12.63 -7.44 12.11
CA SER A 123 -11.30 -6.92 11.79
C SER A 123 -10.61 -7.79 10.75
N GLY A 124 -10.47 -9.09 10.99
CA GLY A 124 -9.87 -10.04 10.03
C GLY A 124 -10.48 -9.96 8.63
N LYS A 125 -11.82 -9.90 8.53
CA LYS A 125 -12.51 -9.71 7.23
C LYS A 125 -12.14 -8.41 6.52
N LYS A 126 -11.80 -7.35 7.25
CA LYS A 126 -11.35 -6.07 6.67
C LYS A 126 -9.87 -6.10 6.33
N ILE A 127 -9.04 -6.76 7.14
CA ILE A 127 -7.62 -6.98 6.84
C ILE A 127 -7.48 -7.71 5.51
N VAL A 128 -8.23 -8.80 5.30
CA VAL A 128 -8.31 -9.50 4.01
C VAL A 128 -8.64 -8.55 2.86
N LYS A 129 -9.64 -7.67 3.03
CA LYS A 129 -10.00 -6.68 2.00
C LYS A 129 -8.93 -5.62 1.76
N ILE A 130 -8.08 -5.34 2.76
CA ILE A 130 -6.96 -4.41 2.61
C ILE A 130 -5.82 -5.11 1.87
N LEU A 131 -5.43 -6.32 2.28
CA LEU A 131 -4.36 -7.11 1.65
C LEU A 131 -4.64 -7.43 0.17
N GLN A 132 -5.91 -7.50 -0.23
CA GLN A 132 -6.31 -7.75 -1.63
C GLN A 132 -6.46 -6.48 -2.49
N LYS A 133 -6.31 -5.28 -1.91
CA LYS A 133 -6.39 -4.03 -2.66
C LYS A 133 -5.01 -3.63 -3.18
N ASP A 134 -5.01 -2.93 -4.30
CA ASP A 134 -3.87 -2.12 -4.70
C ASP A 134 -3.66 -0.97 -3.69
N GLN A 135 -2.41 -0.68 -3.32
CA GLN A 135 -2.11 0.36 -2.33
C GLN A 135 -2.57 1.75 -2.80
N SER A 136 -2.61 2.01 -4.12
CA SER A 136 -3.13 3.25 -4.70
C SER A 136 -4.64 3.43 -4.46
N ASP A 137 -5.36 2.35 -4.16
CA ASP A 137 -6.80 2.37 -3.88
C ASP A 137 -7.10 2.50 -2.38
N TYR A 138 -6.07 2.62 -1.52
CA TYR A 138 -6.24 2.82 -0.08
C TYR A 138 -6.90 4.16 0.23
N LYS A 139 -7.93 4.11 1.08
CA LYS A 139 -8.69 5.28 1.54
C LYS A 139 -8.35 5.61 2.99
N LYS A 140 -8.67 6.81 3.45
CA LYS A 140 -8.52 7.25 4.86
C LYS A 140 -9.06 6.22 5.88
N LYS A 141 -10.15 5.53 5.54
CA LYS A 141 -10.74 4.48 6.39
C LYS A 141 -9.88 3.22 6.50
N ASP A 142 -9.08 2.91 5.48
CA ASP A 142 -8.19 1.75 5.46
C ASP A 142 -7.01 2.03 6.41
N PHE A 143 -6.36 3.19 6.31
CA PHE A 143 -5.32 3.63 7.26
C PHE A 143 -5.82 3.72 8.71
N LYS A 144 -7.04 4.24 8.92
CA LYS A 144 -7.66 4.23 10.26
C LYS A 144 -7.82 2.82 10.81
N HIS A 145 -8.11 1.85 9.94
CA HIS A 145 -8.23 0.47 10.35
C HIS A 145 -6.87 -0.18 10.62
N MET A 146 -5.87 0.06 9.76
CA MET A 146 -4.49 -0.40 9.96
C MET A 146 -3.95 0.01 11.33
N LYS A 147 -4.09 1.30 11.71
CA LYS A 147 -3.73 1.78 13.06
C LYS A 147 -4.39 0.99 14.17
N LYS A 148 -5.68 0.69 14.01
CA LYS A 148 -6.42 -0.09 15.00
C LYS A 148 -5.86 -1.51 15.14
N VAL A 149 -5.45 -2.12 14.02
CA VAL A 149 -4.83 -3.45 14.00
C VAL A 149 -3.47 -3.40 14.68
N ILE A 150 -2.59 -2.47 14.30
CA ILE A 150 -1.27 -2.26 14.92
C ILE A 150 -1.41 -2.13 16.44
N SER A 151 -2.25 -1.20 16.91
CA SER A 151 -2.46 -1.00 18.35
C SER A 151 -3.08 -2.19 19.06
N TYR A 152 -3.86 -3.04 18.37
CA TYR A 152 -4.39 -4.26 18.97
C TYR A 152 -3.30 -5.30 19.11
N VAL A 153 -2.61 -5.61 18.02
CA VAL A 153 -1.57 -6.64 17.95
C VAL A 153 -0.46 -6.34 18.96
N HIS A 154 0.10 -5.12 18.96
CA HIS A 154 1.18 -4.77 19.90
C HIS A 154 0.76 -4.93 21.37
N ARG A 155 -0.44 -4.45 21.73
CA ARG A 155 -0.93 -4.56 23.10
C ARG A 155 -1.19 -6.01 23.49
N HIS A 156 -1.75 -6.83 22.59
CA HIS A 156 -2.05 -8.22 22.91
C HIS A 156 -0.80 -9.10 22.93
N LEU A 157 0.18 -8.86 22.05
CA LEU A 157 1.48 -9.53 22.11
C LEU A 157 2.17 -9.26 23.46
N ALA A 158 2.11 -8.02 23.97
CA ALA A 158 2.64 -7.68 25.29
C ALA A 158 1.90 -8.35 26.47
N GLN A 159 0.74 -8.98 26.22
CA GLN A 159 -0.08 -9.70 27.20
C GLN A 159 0.07 -11.23 27.04
N GLN A 160 1.17 -11.70 26.44
CA GLN A 160 1.42 -13.12 26.23
C GLN A 160 1.33 -13.88 27.57
N PRO A 161 0.49 -14.93 27.67
CA PRO A 161 0.45 -15.78 28.85
C PRO A 161 1.74 -16.60 28.95
N SER A 162 2.07 -17.04 30.16
CA SER A 162 3.17 -17.99 30.38
C SER A 162 2.79 -19.40 29.92
N GLY A 163 3.79 -20.19 29.55
CA GLY A 163 3.61 -21.58 29.12
C GLY A 163 3.35 -21.74 27.62
N ASP A 164 2.79 -22.89 27.26
CA ASP A 164 2.39 -23.18 25.89
C ASP A 164 1.18 -22.33 25.48
N VAL A 165 1.30 -21.70 24.32
CA VAL A 165 0.32 -20.75 23.79
C VAL A 165 -0.41 -21.27 22.55
N GLU A 166 -0.08 -22.48 22.08
CA GLU A 166 -0.54 -23.04 20.80
C GLU A 166 -2.07 -23.03 20.69
N ASP A 167 -2.76 -23.56 21.70
CA ASP A 167 -4.22 -23.69 21.71
C ASP A 167 -4.88 -22.77 22.74
N THR A 168 -4.55 -21.49 22.67
CA THR A 168 -5.03 -20.50 23.65
C THR A 168 -5.99 -19.47 23.04
N PRO A 169 -6.97 -18.99 23.83
CA PRO A 169 -7.80 -17.86 23.42
C PRO A 169 -6.98 -16.61 23.05
N TRP A 170 -5.81 -16.45 23.66
CA TRP A 170 -4.87 -15.38 23.35
C TRP A 170 -4.35 -15.44 21.91
N ARG A 171 -3.79 -16.59 21.49
CA ARG A 171 -3.29 -16.79 20.12
C ARG A 171 -4.43 -16.67 19.11
N TYR A 172 -5.55 -17.36 19.36
CA TYR A 172 -6.70 -17.35 18.46
C TYR A 172 -7.28 -15.93 18.28
N SER A 173 -7.24 -15.13 19.35
CA SER A 173 -7.61 -13.72 19.31
C SER A 173 -6.66 -12.92 18.43
N LEU A 174 -5.33 -13.09 18.52
CA LEU A 174 -4.35 -12.47 17.61
C LEU A 174 -4.56 -12.88 16.15
N MET A 175 -4.85 -14.16 15.88
CA MET A 175 -5.09 -14.67 14.52
C MET A 175 -6.37 -14.08 13.90
N ASN A 176 -7.39 -13.80 14.72
CA ASN A 176 -8.56 -13.03 14.29
C ASN A 176 -8.21 -11.59 13.83
N TRP A 177 -7.05 -11.09 14.23
CA TRP A 177 -6.46 -9.81 13.83
C TRP A 177 -5.29 -9.95 12.83
N GLY A 178 -5.09 -11.14 12.25
CA GLY A 178 -4.10 -11.39 11.20
C GLY A 178 -2.67 -11.57 11.68
N ASN A 179 -2.47 -11.78 12.99
CA ASN A 179 -1.17 -12.09 13.55
C ASN A 179 -1.20 -13.51 14.15
N ASP A 180 -0.37 -14.41 13.65
CA ASP A 180 -0.10 -15.68 14.31
C ASP A 180 1.28 -15.59 15.01
N PRO A 181 1.34 -15.51 16.34
CA PRO A 181 2.59 -15.35 17.08
C PRO A 181 3.50 -16.59 17.01
N LEU A 182 2.99 -17.74 16.55
CA LEU A 182 3.78 -18.96 16.35
C LEU A 182 4.25 -19.13 14.89
N LYS A 183 3.92 -18.19 14.00
CA LYS A 183 4.41 -18.21 12.63
C LYS A 183 5.84 -17.66 12.60
N ASP A 184 6.73 -18.39 11.94
CA ASP A 184 8.10 -17.94 11.68
C ASP A 184 8.10 -16.60 10.93
N LYS A 185 9.09 -15.75 11.27
CA LYS A 185 9.25 -14.41 10.69
C LYS A 185 9.93 -14.42 9.34
#